data_AF-N9PPW4-F1
#
_entry.id   AF-N9PPW4-F1
#
_cell.length_a   1.000
_cell.length_b   1.000
_cell.length_c   1.000
_cell.angle_alpha   90.00
_cell.angle_beta   90.00
_cell.angle_gamma   90.00
#
_symmetry.space_group_name_H-M   'P 1'
#
loop_
_entity.id
_entity.type
_entity.pdbx_description
1 polymer ?
#
loop_
_entity_poly.entity_id
_entity_poly.type
_entity_poly.pdbx_seq_one_letter_code
_entity_poly.pdbx_strand_id
1 'polypeptide(L)'
;MKPDISDLSVEDLKRLQAEAEALIASKKDQAIEDAYNQIIAIADAIGYSVEELLEVGEQKRKKTTRKAVEPRYRNKSNTEETWTGRGKQPRWLVAELEKGAKLEDFLI
;
A
#
# COMPACT_ATOMS: atom_id res chain seq x y z
N MET A 1 -1.59 0.00 -34.11
CA MET A 1 -0.52 0.10 -35.11
C MET A 1 0.73 0.56 -34.36
N LYS A 2 1.84 -0.18 -34.44
CA LYS A 2 3.09 0.26 -33.80
C LYS A 2 3.79 1.22 -34.76
N PRO A 3 4.24 2.41 -34.32
CA PRO A 3 5.08 3.24 -35.16
C PRO A 3 6.38 2.49 -35.45
N ASP A 4 6.72 2.34 -36.73
CA ASP A 4 8.00 1.73 -37.14
C ASP A 4 9.10 2.78 -37.00
N ILE A 5 10.14 2.44 -36.24
CA ILE A 5 11.26 3.32 -35.88
C ILE A 5 12.60 2.72 -36.31
N SER A 6 12.58 1.64 -37.11
CA SER A 6 13.75 0.80 -37.39
C SER A 6 14.78 1.46 -38.31
N ASP A 7 14.36 2.45 -39.09
CA ASP A 7 15.19 3.18 -40.07
C ASP A 7 15.78 4.50 -39.50
N LEU A 8 15.46 4.85 -38.26
CA LEU A 8 15.89 6.11 -37.65
C LEU A 8 17.35 6.05 -37.17
N SER A 9 18.07 7.15 -37.38
CA SER A 9 19.42 7.35 -36.81
C SER A 9 19.38 7.37 -35.29
N VAL A 10 20.51 7.08 -34.64
CA VAL A 10 20.67 7.18 -33.17
C VAL A 10 20.30 8.59 -32.66
N GLU A 11 20.60 9.63 -33.42
CA GLU A 11 20.23 11.01 -33.08
C GLU A 11 18.72 11.24 -33.14
N ASP A 12 18.06 10.73 -34.19
CA ASP A 12 16.60 10.82 -34.33
C ASP A 12 15.87 9.99 -33.27
N LEU A 13 16.39 8.81 -32.92
CA LEU A 13 15.86 7.99 -31.83
C LEU A 13 15.95 8.71 -30.48
N LYS A 14 17.07 9.39 -30.19
CA LYS A 14 17.22 10.20 -28.98
C LYS A 14 16.26 11.39 -28.96
N ARG A 15 16.08 12.06 -30.10
CA ARG A 15 15.11 13.16 -30.22
C ARG A 15 13.69 12.67 -30.01
N LEU A 16 13.32 11.54 -30.62
CA LEU A 16 12.02 10.90 -30.47
C LEU A 16 11.77 10.46 -29.02
N GLN A 17 12.79 9.94 -28.35
CA GLN A 17 12.70 9.60 -26.94
C GLN A 17 12.39 10.84 -26.10
N ALA A 18 13.14 11.93 -26.27
CA ALA A 18 12.92 13.17 -25.52
C ALA A 18 11.53 13.77 -25.77
N GLU A 19 11.07 13.76 -27.02
CA GLU A 19 9.72 14.22 -27.40
C GLU A 19 8.64 13.32 -26.78
N ALA A 20 8.83 12.00 -26.82
CA ALA A 20 7.91 11.05 -26.20
C ALA A 20 7.85 11.25 -24.69
N GLU A 21 8.98 11.46 -24.01
CA GLU A 21 9.03 11.75 -22.57
C GLU A 21 8.30 13.05 -22.24
N ALA A 22 8.49 14.11 -23.02
CA ALA A 22 7.78 15.38 -22.86
C ALA A 22 6.26 15.22 -23.08
N LEU A 23 5.85 14.47 -24.10
CA LEU A 23 4.44 14.17 -24.37
C LEU A 23 3.82 13.30 -23.27
N ILE A 24 4.56 12.34 -22.72
CA ILE A 24 4.10 11.53 -21.59
C ILE A 24 3.89 12.41 -20.36
N ALA A 25 4.81 13.33 -20.08
CA ALA A 25 4.65 14.29 -18.98
C ALA A 25 3.40 15.15 -19.19
N SER A 26 3.29 15.82 -20.33
CA SER A 26 2.14 16.67 -20.66
C SER A 26 0.80 15.92 -20.60
N LYS A 27 0.74 14.67 -21.08
CA LYS A 27 -0.48 13.86 -20.98
C LYS A 27 -0.81 13.48 -19.54
N LYS A 28 0.19 13.25 -18.69
CA LYS A 28 -0.04 13.01 -17.27
C LYS A 28 -0.57 14.26 -16.58
N ASP A 29 0.01 15.43 -16.85
CA ASP A 29 -0.48 16.71 -16.31
C ASP A 29 -1.94 16.95 -16.71
N GLN A 30 -2.25 16.78 -18.00
CA GLN A 30 -3.62 16.92 -18.49
C GLN A 30 -4.59 15.91 -17.87
N ALA A 31 -4.16 14.66 -17.66
CA ALA A 31 -4.98 13.65 -17.00
C ALA A 31 -5.23 13.98 -15.51
N ILE A 32 -4.26 14.59 -14.82
CA ILE A 32 -4.43 15.06 -13.45
C ILE A 32 -5.42 16.22 -13.39
N GLU A 33 -5.34 17.17 -14.33
CA GLU A 33 -6.28 18.28 -14.43
C GLU A 33 -7.71 17.80 -14.74
N ASP A 34 -7.87 16.87 -15.67
CA ASP A 34 -9.18 16.27 -15.99
C ASP A 34 -9.77 15.56 -14.76
N ALA A 35 -8.95 14.76 -14.07
CA ALA A 35 -9.37 14.09 -12.84
C ALA A 35 -9.74 15.09 -11.73
N TYR A 36 -9.01 16.19 -11.59
CA TYR A 36 -9.32 17.24 -10.64
C TYR A 36 -10.69 17.88 -10.92
N ASN A 37 -10.94 18.24 -12.18
CA ASN A 37 -12.24 18.79 -12.60
C ASN A 37 -13.38 17.81 -12.37
N GLN A 38 -13.16 16.51 -12.63
CA GLN A 38 -14.15 15.47 -12.34
C GLN A 38 -14.46 15.37 -10.84
N ILE A 39 -13.44 15.45 -9.97
CA ILE A 39 -13.64 15.41 -8.52
C ILE A 39 -14.45 16.62 -8.05
N ILE A 40 -14.16 17.81 -8.56
CA ILE A 40 -14.95 19.02 -8.26
C ILE A 40 -16.40 18.83 -8.70
N ALA A 41 -16.63 18.38 -9.94
CA ALA A 41 -17.98 18.17 -10.46
C ALA A 41 -18.77 17.16 -9.63
N ILE A 42 -18.12 16.09 -9.17
CA ILE A 42 -18.73 15.09 -8.28
C ILE A 42 -19.08 15.74 -6.93
N ALA A 43 -18.17 16.51 -6.34
CA ALA A 43 -18.38 17.18 -5.06
C ALA A 43 -19.54 18.19 -5.13
N ASP A 44 -19.56 19.02 -6.16
CA ASP A 44 -20.61 20.00 -6.41
C ASP A 44 -21.98 19.33 -6.61
N ALA A 45 -22.03 18.21 -7.35
CA ALA A 45 -23.27 17.46 -7.60
C ALA A 45 -23.95 16.93 -6.33
N ILE A 46 -23.19 16.72 -5.26
CA ILE A 46 -23.71 16.28 -3.96
C ILE A 46 -23.78 17.41 -2.93
N GLY A 47 -23.41 18.64 -3.31
CA GLY A 47 -23.41 19.82 -2.45
C GLY A 47 -22.31 19.81 -1.37
N TYR A 48 -21.19 19.14 -1.63
CA TYR A 48 -20.04 19.07 -0.74
C TYR A 48 -18.80 19.71 -1.38
N SER A 49 -17.86 20.13 -0.54
CA SER A 49 -16.53 20.55 -1.00
C SER A 49 -15.59 19.35 -1.21
N VAL A 50 -14.54 19.55 -2.02
CA VAL A 50 -13.51 18.52 -2.24
C VAL A 50 -12.80 18.19 -0.93
N GLU A 51 -12.57 19.17 -0.06
CA GLU A 51 -11.98 18.97 1.27
C GLU A 51 -12.82 18.04 2.15
N GLU A 52 -14.15 18.19 2.17
CA GLU A 52 -15.03 17.30 2.91
C GLU A 52 -14.99 15.86 2.38
N LEU A 53 -14.92 15.68 1.05
CA LEU A 53 -14.73 14.36 0.45
C LEU A 53 -13.41 13.70 0.85
N LEU A 54 -12.33 14.49 0.89
CA LEU A 54 -11.01 14.02 1.32
C LEU A 54 -11.01 13.62 2.80
N GLU A 55 -11.68 14.40 3.66
CA GLU A 55 -11.82 14.09 5.08
C GLU A 55 -12.51 12.73 5.30
N VAL A 56 -13.59 12.45 4.56
CA VAL A 56 -14.25 11.14 4.59
C VAL A 56 -13.29 10.00 4.19
N GLY A 57 -12.46 10.24 3.18
CA GLY A 57 -11.41 9.30 2.74
C GLY A 57 -10.37 9.03 3.83
N GLU A 58 -9.89 10.07 4.51
CA GLU A 58 -8.94 9.95 5.62
C GLU A 58 -9.53 9.19 6.81
N GLN A 59 -10.77 9.48 7.18
CA GLN A 59 -11.46 8.78 8.27
C GLN A 59 -11.62 7.27 7.97
N LYS A 60 -11.92 6.92 6.72
CA LYS A 60 -11.98 5.51 6.28
C LYS A 60 -10.61 4.83 6.35
N ARG A 61 -9.53 5.50 5.92
CA ARG A 61 -8.16 4.96 6.02
C ARG A 61 -7.74 4.71 7.48
N LYS A 62 -8.03 5.66 8.38
CA LYS A 62 -7.75 5.52 9.82
C LYS A 62 -8.52 4.34 10.44
N LYS A 63 -9.76 4.10 10.02
CA LYS A 63 -10.54 2.92 10.47
C LYS A 63 -10.00 1.59 9.95
N THR A 64 -9.34 1.56 8.79
CA THR A 64 -8.78 0.32 8.23
C THR A 64 -7.45 -0.12 8.81
N THR A 65 -6.77 0.72 9.60
CA THR A 65 -5.62 0.30 10.39
C THR A 65 -6.10 -0.58 11.54
N ARG A 66 -6.34 -1.87 11.26
CA ARG A 66 -6.59 -2.89 12.29
C ARG A 66 -5.43 -2.82 13.28
N LYS A 67 -5.70 -2.45 14.54
CA LYS A 67 -4.71 -2.54 15.62
C LYS A 67 -4.07 -3.92 15.58
N ALA A 68 -2.75 -3.97 15.49
CA ALA A 68 -2.01 -5.21 15.71
C ALA A 68 -2.45 -5.78 17.05
N VAL A 69 -2.88 -7.04 17.06
CA VAL A 69 -3.29 -7.70 18.30
C VAL A 69 -2.05 -7.84 19.17
N GLU A 70 -2.15 -7.45 20.44
CA GLU A 70 -1.04 -7.53 21.37
C GLU A 70 -0.54 -8.99 21.49
N PRO A 71 0.78 -9.21 21.53
CA PRO A 71 1.34 -10.53 21.75
C PRO A 71 0.89 -11.05 23.13
N ARG A 72 0.32 -12.26 23.16
CA ARG A 72 -0.17 -12.89 24.39
C ARG A 72 0.81 -13.89 24.97
N TYR A 73 1.72 -14.40 24.14
CA TYR A 73 2.74 -15.35 24.52
C TYR A 73 4.13 -14.88 24.04
N ARG A 74 5.17 -15.07 24.84
CA ARG A 74 6.58 -14.74 24.54
C ARG A 74 7.49 -15.91 24.87
N ASN A 75 8.48 -16.15 24.01
CA ASN A 75 9.49 -17.16 24.24
C ASN A 75 10.42 -16.75 25.41
N LYS A 76 10.61 -17.64 26.39
CA LYS A 76 11.51 -17.41 27.53
C LYS A 76 12.99 -17.37 27.11
N SER A 77 13.35 -18.08 26.04
CA SER A 77 14.72 -18.15 25.51
C SER A 77 15.05 -17.01 24.55
N ASN A 78 14.04 -16.40 23.93
CA ASN A 78 14.20 -15.26 23.02
C ASN A 78 13.00 -14.30 23.12
N THR A 79 13.18 -13.16 23.78
CA THR A 79 12.10 -12.21 24.06
C THR A 79 11.55 -11.48 22.82
N GLU A 80 12.25 -11.55 21.68
CA GLU A 80 11.81 -11.00 20.40
C GLU A 80 10.73 -11.88 19.75
N GLU A 81 10.72 -13.18 20.04
CA GLU A 81 9.73 -14.10 19.50
C GLU A 81 8.45 -14.06 20.32
N THR A 82 7.39 -13.53 19.70
CA THR A 82 6.08 -13.40 20.35
C THR A 82 4.96 -13.97 19.48
N TRP A 83 3.88 -14.37 20.14
CA TRP A 83 2.70 -14.91 19.50
C TRP A 83 1.43 -14.32 20.10
N THR A 84 0.52 -13.87 19.24
CA THR A 84 -0.73 -13.22 19.64
C THR A 84 -1.80 -14.21 20.12
N GLY A 85 -1.52 -15.52 20.08
CA GLY A 85 -2.50 -16.56 20.39
C GLY A 85 -3.53 -16.79 19.28
N ARG A 86 -3.39 -16.11 18.13
CA ARG A 86 -4.24 -16.27 16.94
C ARG A 86 -3.43 -16.86 15.79
N GLY A 87 -4.03 -17.79 15.05
CA GLY A 87 -3.42 -18.41 13.87
C GLY A 87 -2.46 -19.56 14.20
N LYS A 88 -1.53 -19.85 13.28
CA LYS A 88 -0.57 -20.95 13.43
C LYS A 88 0.41 -20.66 14.57
N GLN A 89 0.61 -21.65 15.44
CA GLN A 89 1.62 -21.58 16.51
C GLN A 89 3.02 -21.47 15.91
N PRO A 90 3.91 -20.62 16.47
CA PRO A 90 5.28 -20.49 16.02
C PRO A 90 6.10 -21.72 16.42
N ARG A 91 7.20 -21.97 15.68
CA ARG A 91 8.01 -23.18 15.85
C ARG A 91 8.60 -23.31 17.25
N TRP A 92 8.99 -22.19 17.88
CA TRP A 92 9.50 -22.19 19.24
C TRP A 92 8.46 -22.69 20.24
N LEU A 93 7.20 -22.25 20.11
CA LEU A 93 6.15 -22.62 21.04
C LEU A 93 5.79 -24.10 20.89
N VAL A 94 5.73 -24.59 19.64
CA VAL A 94 5.51 -26.02 19.37
C VAL A 94 6.62 -26.87 19.99
N ALA A 95 7.89 -26.49 19.78
CA ALA A 95 9.03 -27.23 20.34
C ALA A 95 9.03 -27.25 21.88
N GLU A 96 8.62 -26.17 22.54
CA GLU A 96 8.51 -26.12 24.00
C GLU A 96 7.33 -26.95 24.53
N LEU A 97 6.19 -26.94 23.83
CA LEU A 97 5.05 -27.79 24.15
C LEU A 97 5.39 -29.28 23.97
N GLU A 98 6.15 -29.65 22.94
CA GLU A 98 6.64 -31.02 22.73
C GLU A 98 7.60 -31.49 23.83
N LYS A 99 8.36 -30.56 24.44
CA LYS A 99 9.19 -30.85 25.62
C LYS A 99 8.39 -31.00 26.92
N GLY A 100 7.07 -30.84 26.88
CA GLY A 100 6.17 -30.96 28.01
C GLY A 100 5.92 -29.66 28.79
N ALA A 101 6.37 -28.50 28.28
CA ALA A 101 6.00 -27.22 28.85
C ALA A 101 4.51 -26.91 28.61
N LYS A 102 3.90 -26.09 29.46
CA LYS A 102 2.51 -25.67 29.29
C LYS A 102 2.46 -24.37 28.51
N LEU A 103 1.38 -24.17 27.75
CA LEU A 103 1.16 -22.93 27.00
C LEU A 103 1.12 -21.70 27.93
N GLU A 104 0.60 -21.88 29.14
CA GLU A 104 0.46 -20.86 30.19
C GLU A 104 1.81 -20.33 30.70
N ASP A 105 2.87 -21.14 30.63
CA ASP A 105 4.22 -20.74 31.04
C ASP A 105 4.79 -19.60 30.18
N PHE A 106 4.30 -19.44 28.96
CA PHE A 106 4.77 -18.45 28.00
C PHE A 106 3.88 -17.22 27.94
N LEU A 107 2.83 -17.12 28.77
CA LEU A 107 1.95 -15.96 28.83
C LEU A 107 2.73 -14.73 29.29
N ILE A 108 2.51 -13.58 28.64
CA ILE A 108 3.09 -12.28 29.04
C ILE A 108 2.18 -11.61 30.07
#